data_AF-A0A401H700-F1
#
_entry.id   AF-A0A401H700-F1
#
_cell.length_a   1.000
_cell.length_b   1.000
_cell.length_c   1.000
_cell.angle_alpha   90.00
_cell.angle_beta   90.00
_cell.angle_gamma   90.00
#
_symmetry.space_group_name_H-M   'P 1'
#
loop_
_entity.id
_entity.type
_entity.pdbx_description
1 polymer ?
#
loop_
_entity_poly.entity_id
_entity_poly.type
_entity_poly.pdbx_seq_one_letter_code
_entity_poly.pdbx_strand_id
1 'polypeptide(L)'
;MGESSPAVSSINSEKDAALIVSTTGQSVRTILVKDGAHTTWQWLVFYIYTGQIGFAPLRSQGTRRRMVERERYRSEYPQRPVLCSPKSMYRLADKLGMDALKILAANDLRMKLSSENILDELFSQFTSWYPELLETQVESFCDNCIGSGILPALEQKISAIVAGRSPHADAALTRLFRAWVGRAPTPKRMPALSAVLQSIPGGTSRKRNTEVKKHLHLLVSRCANRMSIFLPPPFPVGGYIGSGDGYLAVA
;
A
#
# COMPACT_ATOMS: atom_id res chain seq x y z
N MET A 1 29.54 51.36 -35.61
CA MET A 1 29.35 52.05 -34.32
C MET A 1 27.87 51.90 -34.02
N GLY A 2 27.37 50.97 -33.21
CA GLY A 2 27.92 50.39 -31.99
C GLY A 2 27.06 50.90 -30.84
N GLU A 3 25.83 50.40 -30.70
CA GLU A 3 25.02 50.66 -29.51
C GLU A 3 24.61 49.34 -28.84
N SER A 4 25.09 49.27 -27.62
CA SER A 4 25.08 48.19 -26.64
C SER A 4 23.74 48.10 -25.92
N SER A 5 23.30 46.86 -25.71
CA SER A 5 22.35 46.46 -24.67
C SER A 5 22.83 46.89 -23.27
N PRO A 6 21.90 47.06 -22.31
CA PRO A 6 22.10 46.30 -21.09
C PRO A 6 20.83 45.68 -20.47
N ALA A 7 21.03 44.43 -20.05
CA ALA A 7 20.73 43.86 -18.73
C ALA A 7 19.27 43.76 -18.24
N VAL A 8 18.76 42.53 -18.39
CA VAL A 8 17.81 41.86 -17.48
C VAL A 8 18.31 41.96 -16.04
N SER A 9 17.49 42.52 -15.14
CA SER A 9 17.70 42.44 -13.70
C SER A 9 16.46 41.89 -13.00
N SER A 10 16.62 40.68 -12.47
CA SER A 10 16.08 40.12 -11.22
C SER A 10 14.71 40.56 -10.74
N ILE A 11 13.72 39.67 -10.95
CA ILE A 11 12.39 39.72 -10.33
C ILE A 11 12.53 39.30 -8.85
N ASN A 12 12.45 40.26 -7.93
CA ASN A 12 12.38 40.01 -6.50
C ASN A 12 10.91 39.80 -6.07
N SER A 13 10.62 38.55 -5.70
CA SER A 13 9.32 37.88 -5.53
C SER A 13 8.42 38.32 -4.34
N GLU A 14 8.46 39.57 -3.89
CA GLU A 14 7.68 39.98 -2.71
C GLU A 14 6.81 41.23 -2.88
N LYS A 15 7.06 42.05 -3.92
CA LYS A 15 6.27 43.27 -4.18
C LYS A 15 5.08 43.06 -5.10
N ASP A 16 5.06 42.00 -5.90
CA ASP A 16 4.01 41.77 -6.91
C ASP A 16 2.69 41.27 -6.31
N ALA A 17 2.70 40.76 -5.07
CA ALA A 17 1.48 40.33 -4.38
C ALA A 17 0.59 41.51 -3.92
N ALA A 18 1.15 42.71 -3.82
CA ALA A 18 0.42 43.92 -3.38
C ALA A 18 -0.20 44.71 -4.54
N LEU A 19 0.09 44.35 -5.79
CA LEU A 19 -0.39 45.05 -6.99
C LEU A 19 -1.52 44.29 -7.70
N ILE A 20 -2.47 43.75 -6.93
CA ILE A 20 -3.82 43.51 -7.44
C ILE A 20 -4.71 44.57 -6.79
N VAL A 21 -4.41 45.82 -7.12
CA VAL A 21 -5.19 46.99 -6.71
C VAL A 21 -6.48 47.00 -7.54
N SER A 22 -7.58 46.97 -6.81
CA SER A 22 -8.96 46.96 -7.25
C SER A 22 -9.26 48.08 -8.25
N THR A 23 -9.54 47.72 -9.51
CA THR A 23 -10.04 48.64 -10.53
C THR A 23 -11.56 48.81 -10.50
N THR A 24 -12.20 48.47 -9.38
CA THR A 24 -13.56 48.87 -9.00
C THR A 24 -13.60 48.94 -7.47
N GLY A 25 -14.27 49.92 -6.88
CA GLY A 25 -14.26 50.22 -5.44
C GLY A 25 -14.92 49.18 -4.51
N GLN A 26 -14.89 47.89 -4.86
CA GLN A 26 -15.30 46.80 -3.97
C GLN A 26 -14.07 46.19 -3.32
N SER A 27 -14.08 46.12 -1.99
CA SER A 27 -13.07 45.39 -1.23
C SER A 27 -13.22 43.90 -1.49
N VAL A 28 -12.33 43.35 -2.31
CA VAL A 28 -12.25 41.90 -2.51
C VAL A 28 -11.81 41.28 -1.17
N ARG A 29 -12.64 40.39 -0.62
CA ARG A 29 -12.26 39.61 0.56
C ARG A 29 -11.30 38.51 0.14
N THR A 30 -10.03 38.68 0.46
CA THR A 30 -9.00 37.65 0.23
C THR A 30 -8.91 36.73 1.44
N ILE A 31 -9.14 35.44 1.23
CA ILE A 31 -8.98 34.40 2.27
C ILE A 31 -7.75 33.57 1.89
N LEU A 32 -6.70 33.64 2.72
CA LEU A 32 -5.51 32.81 2.54
C LEU A 32 -5.73 31.43 3.14
N VAL A 33 -5.70 30.40 2.30
CA VAL A 33 -5.78 29.02 2.75
C VAL A 33 -4.39 28.37 2.64
N LYS A 34 -3.77 28.08 3.78
CA LYS A 34 -2.44 27.47 3.86
C LYS A 34 -2.48 25.94 3.74
N ASP A 35 -3.64 25.34 4.03
CA ASP A 35 -3.77 23.89 4.15
C ASP A 35 -4.33 23.27 2.87
N GLY A 36 -3.47 22.56 2.14
CA GLY A 36 -3.84 21.79 0.95
C GLY A 36 -3.23 22.34 -0.34
N ALA A 37 -3.01 21.46 -1.31
CA ALA A 37 -2.47 21.87 -2.59
C ALA A 37 -3.51 22.69 -3.38
N HIS A 38 -3.05 23.73 -4.10
CA HIS A 38 -3.90 24.56 -4.96
C HIS A 38 -4.80 23.73 -5.90
N THR A 39 -4.26 22.69 -6.54
CA THR A 39 -5.04 21.81 -7.42
C THR A 39 -6.15 21.05 -6.70
N THR A 40 -5.98 20.77 -5.41
CA THR A 40 -7.03 20.11 -4.60
C THR A 40 -8.14 21.11 -4.28
N TRP A 41 -7.80 22.35 -3.94
CA TRP A 41 -8.77 23.43 -3.76
C TRP A 41 -9.54 23.77 -5.05
N GLN A 42 -8.86 23.83 -6.20
CA GLN A 42 -9.52 24.02 -7.48
C GLN A 42 -10.56 22.93 -7.77
N TRP A 43 -10.21 21.66 -7.52
CA TRP A 43 -11.16 20.56 -7.66
C TRP A 43 -12.30 20.60 -6.66
N LEU A 44 -12.04 21.03 -5.42
CA LEU A 44 -13.08 21.19 -4.42
C LEU A 44 -14.11 22.24 -4.87
N VAL A 45 -13.66 23.41 -5.31
CA VAL A 45 -14.54 24.46 -5.84
C VAL A 45 -15.33 23.92 -7.03
N PHE A 46 -14.65 23.28 -7.98
CA PHE A 46 -15.31 22.69 -9.14
C PHE A 46 -16.36 21.63 -8.76
N TYR A 47 -16.08 20.78 -7.76
CA TYR A 47 -16.99 19.78 -7.23
C TYR A 47 -18.22 20.42 -6.59
N ILE A 48 -18.06 21.51 -5.82
CA ILE A 48 -19.19 22.22 -5.20
C ILE A 48 -20.17 22.74 -6.27
N TYR A 49 -19.66 23.23 -7.39
CA TYR A 49 -20.51 23.76 -8.48
C TYR A 49 -21.10 22.69 -9.39
N THR A 50 -20.37 21.59 -9.65
CA THR A 50 -20.72 20.64 -10.72
C THR A 50 -21.06 19.23 -10.24
N GLY A 51 -20.73 18.91 -8.99
CA GLY A 51 -20.79 17.55 -8.43
C GLY A 51 -19.74 16.59 -8.99
N GLN A 52 -18.81 17.04 -9.86
CA GLN A 52 -17.83 16.19 -10.52
C GLN A 52 -16.44 16.29 -9.88
N ILE A 53 -15.70 15.19 -9.85
CA ILE A 53 -14.31 15.16 -9.39
C ILE A 53 -13.42 14.25 -10.24
N GLY A 54 -12.19 14.72 -10.51
CA GLY A 54 -11.16 13.96 -11.20
C GLY A 54 -9.95 13.69 -10.31
N PHE A 55 -9.58 12.42 -10.22
CA PHE A 55 -8.45 11.94 -9.42
C PHE A 55 -7.30 11.44 -10.29
N ALA A 56 -6.08 11.84 -9.92
CA ALA A 56 -4.85 11.35 -10.54
C ALA A 56 -4.53 9.92 -10.10
N PRO A 57 -3.74 9.16 -10.89
CA PRO A 57 -3.22 7.84 -10.50
C PRO A 57 -2.41 7.91 -9.20
N LEU A 58 -2.29 6.83 -8.43
CA LEU A 58 -1.54 6.88 -7.16
C LEU A 58 -0.04 7.11 -7.40
N ARG A 59 0.64 7.70 -6.41
CA ARG A 59 2.10 7.90 -6.50
C ARG A 59 2.85 6.56 -6.59
N SER A 60 2.35 5.55 -5.90
CA SER A 60 2.84 4.17 -5.91
C SER A 60 2.71 3.48 -7.27
N GLN A 61 1.82 3.94 -8.15
CA GLN A 61 1.72 3.42 -9.54
C GLN A 61 2.77 4.02 -10.49
N GLY A 62 3.66 4.87 -9.98
CA GLY A 62 4.79 5.43 -10.72
C GLY A 62 4.55 6.83 -11.29
N THR A 63 5.62 7.62 -11.26
CA THR A 63 5.64 9.02 -11.73
C THR A 63 5.31 9.14 -13.22
N ARG A 64 5.84 8.23 -14.05
CA ARG A 64 5.60 8.23 -15.50
C ARG A 64 4.13 8.05 -15.84
N ARG A 65 3.45 7.09 -15.20
CA ARG A 65 2.01 6.85 -15.38
C ARG A 65 1.19 8.09 -15.00
N ARG A 66 1.51 8.71 -13.86
CA ARG A 66 0.87 9.96 -13.42
C ARG A 66 1.07 11.11 -14.41
N MET A 67 2.25 11.24 -15.02
CA MET A 67 2.53 12.30 -16.00
C MET A 67 1.71 12.09 -17.28
N VAL A 68 1.79 10.89 -17.86
CA VAL A 68 1.08 10.55 -19.11
C VAL A 68 -0.43 10.73 -18.95
N GLU A 69 -1.00 10.24 -17.85
CA GLU A 69 -2.45 10.32 -17.65
C GLU A 69 -2.93 11.75 -17.39
N ARG A 70 -2.14 12.58 -16.69
CA ARG A 70 -2.44 14.00 -16.52
C ARG A 70 -2.41 14.76 -17.84
N GLU A 71 -1.45 14.46 -18.70
CA GLU A 71 -1.35 15.11 -20.00
C GLU A 71 -2.52 14.73 -20.89
N ARG A 72 -2.81 13.42 -20.99
CA ARG A 72 -4.00 12.93 -21.71
C ARG A 72 -5.28 13.59 -21.22
N TYR A 73 -5.49 13.63 -19.90
CA TYR A 73 -6.66 14.25 -19.30
C TYR A 73 -6.76 15.74 -19.64
N ARG A 74 -5.63 16.46 -19.64
CA ARG A 74 -5.58 17.89 -19.97
C ARG A 74 -5.98 18.14 -21.43
N SER A 75 -5.55 17.28 -22.35
CA SER A 75 -5.94 17.38 -23.76
C SER A 75 -7.42 17.07 -23.96
N GLU A 76 -7.97 16.09 -23.24
CA GLU A 76 -9.36 15.65 -23.36
C GLU A 76 -10.35 16.64 -22.69
N TYR A 77 -9.97 17.24 -21.57
CA TYR A 77 -10.81 18.13 -20.78
C TYR A 77 -10.10 19.46 -20.46
N PRO A 78 -9.84 20.32 -21.46
CA PRO A 78 -9.06 21.56 -21.27
C PRO A 78 -9.73 22.58 -20.33
N GLN A 79 -11.05 22.50 -20.17
CA GLN A 79 -11.82 23.40 -19.30
C GLN A 79 -11.95 22.89 -17.85
N ARG A 80 -11.48 21.68 -17.56
CA ARG A 80 -11.55 21.11 -16.21
C ARG A 80 -10.26 21.34 -15.45
N PRO A 81 -10.30 21.39 -14.10
CA PRO A 81 -9.10 21.50 -13.29
C PRO A 81 -8.15 20.32 -13.50
N VAL A 82 -6.87 20.54 -13.23
CA VAL A 82 -5.84 19.50 -13.28
C VAL A 82 -6.09 18.44 -12.21
N LEU A 83 -6.14 17.15 -12.57
CA LEU A 83 -6.40 16.03 -11.65
C LEU A 83 -5.71 16.17 -10.28
N CYS A 84 -6.49 16.05 -9.20
CA CYS A 84 -5.99 16.12 -7.83
C CYS A 84 -5.57 14.74 -7.31
N SER A 85 -4.79 14.70 -6.22
CA SER A 85 -4.47 13.43 -5.58
C SER A 85 -5.65 12.96 -4.74
N PRO A 86 -6.13 11.70 -4.88
CA PRO A 86 -7.24 11.19 -4.07
C PRO A 86 -6.95 11.27 -2.57
N LYS A 87 -5.70 11.02 -2.15
CA LYS A 87 -5.28 11.18 -0.74
C LYS A 87 -5.39 12.62 -0.24
N SER A 88 -5.00 13.58 -1.07
CA SER A 88 -5.07 15.00 -0.70
C SER A 88 -6.52 15.46 -0.60
N MET A 89 -7.36 14.99 -1.52
CA MET A 89 -8.79 15.27 -1.46
C MET A 89 -9.46 14.60 -0.26
N TYR A 90 -9.10 13.35 0.06
CA TYR A 90 -9.61 12.65 1.25
C TYR A 90 -9.32 13.45 2.52
N ARG A 91 -8.07 13.88 2.71
CA ARG A 91 -7.67 14.72 3.86
C ARG A 91 -8.44 16.03 3.91
N LEU A 92 -8.63 16.67 2.76
CA LEU A 92 -9.33 17.95 2.68
C LEU A 92 -10.82 17.78 2.98
N ALA A 93 -11.47 16.78 2.40
CA ALA A 93 -12.86 16.45 2.62
C ALA A 93 -13.15 16.09 4.09
N ASP A 94 -12.26 15.30 4.70
CA ASP A 94 -12.31 14.97 6.13
C ASP A 94 -12.21 16.23 7.00
N LYS A 95 -11.26 17.12 6.71
CA LYS A 95 -11.10 18.39 7.42
C LYS A 95 -12.32 19.32 7.27
N LEU A 96 -13.02 19.26 6.14
CA LEU A 96 -14.19 20.10 5.85
C LEU A 96 -15.52 19.44 6.23
N GLY A 97 -15.53 18.19 6.73
CA GLY A 97 -16.75 17.45 7.02
C GLY A 97 -17.58 17.09 5.79
N MET A 98 -16.94 16.91 4.62
CA MET A 98 -17.61 16.58 3.36
C MET A 98 -17.60 15.06 3.12
N ASP A 99 -18.46 14.33 3.81
CA ASP A 99 -18.47 12.87 3.82
C ASP A 99 -18.65 12.24 2.44
N ALA A 100 -19.54 12.78 1.60
CA ALA A 100 -19.74 12.30 0.24
C ALA A 100 -18.44 12.36 -0.59
N LEU A 101 -17.70 13.45 -0.46
CA LEU A 101 -16.42 13.65 -1.16
C LEU A 101 -15.31 12.77 -0.58
N LYS A 102 -15.30 12.58 0.74
CA LYS A 102 -14.41 11.65 1.44
C LYS A 102 -14.62 10.22 0.95
N ILE A 103 -15.87 9.78 0.82
CA ILE A 103 -16.24 8.45 0.29
C ILE A 103 -15.82 8.30 -1.17
N LEU A 104 -16.05 9.31 -2.02
CA LEU A 104 -15.60 9.29 -3.42
C LEU A 104 -14.08 9.13 -3.53
N ALA A 105 -13.32 9.87 -2.71
CA ALA A 105 -11.86 9.77 -2.68
C ALA A 105 -11.37 8.41 -2.15
N ALA A 106 -12.03 7.83 -1.14
CA ALA A 106 -11.73 6.50 -0.63
C ALA A 106 -11.98 5.41 -1.68
N ASN A 107 -13.10 5.51 -2.40
CA ASN A 107 -13.45 4.56 -3.45
C ASN A 107 -12.44 4.61 -4.60
N ASP A 108 -12.04 5.80 -5.04
CA ASP A 108 -10.99 5.96 -6.05
C ASP A 108 -9.64 5.39 -5.59
N LEU A 109 -9.26 5.62 -4.33
CA LEU A 109 -8.07 5.02 -3.73
C LEU A 109 -8.14 3.49 -3.81
N ARG A 110 -9.26 2.90 -3.36
CA ARG A 110 -9.48 1.44 -3.34
C ARG A 110 -9.43 0.83 -4.74
N MET A 111 -10.08 1.46 -5.73
CA MET A 111 -10.07 0.97 -7.12
C MET A 111 -8.67 0.98 -7.76
N LYS A 112 -7.78 1.84 -7.26
CA LYS A 112 -6.41 1.98 -7.76
C LYS A 112 -5.40 1.08 -7.03
N LEU A 113 -5.82 0.33 -6.01
CA LEU A 113 -4.95 -0.62 -5.32
C LEU A 113 -4.69 -1.86 -6.19
N SER A 114 -3.45 -2.33 -6.20
CA SER A 114 -3.01 -3.55 -6.88
C SER A 114 -1.96 -4.29 -6.05
N SER A 115 -1.68 -5.54 -6.38
CA SER A 115 -0.63 -6.34 -5.71
C SER A 115 0.75 -5.68 -5.74
N GLU A 116 1.04 -4.88 -6.77
CA GLU A 116 2.30 -4.16 -6.91
C GLU A 116 2.41 -2.94 -5.98
N ASN A 117 1.30 -2.26 -5.69
CA ASN A 117 1.31 -1.00 -4.96
C ASN A 117 0.79 -1.10 -3.52
N ILE A 118 0.09 -2.18 -3.17
CA ILE A 118 -0.62 -2.32 -1.89
C ILE A 118 0.30 -2.16 -0.69
N LEU A 119 1.55 -2.66 -0.76
CA LEU A 119 2.51 -2.54 0.34
C LEU A 119 2.99 -1.11 0.54
N ASP A 120 3.20 -0.36 -0.55
CA ASP A 120 3.56 1.06 -0.47
C ASP A 120 2.43 1.88 0.14
N GLU A 121 1.19 1.50 -0.14
CA GLU A 121 -0.01 2.16 0.37
C GLU A 121 -0.27 1.81 1.84
N LEU A 122 -0.20 0.53 2.22
CA LEU A 122 -0.39 0.04 3.59
C LEU A 122 0.58 0.69 4.58
N PHE A 123 1.86 0.75 4.23
CA PHE A 123 2.91 1.31 5.08
C PHE A 123 3.10 2.82 4.87
N SER A 124 2.18 3.49 4.18
CA SER A 124 2.26 4.93 3.97
C SER A 124 1.88 5.71 5.23
N GLN A 125 2.52 6.86 5.42
CA GLN A 125 2.14 7.80 6.48
C GLN A 125 0.67 8.24 6.37
N PHE A 126 0.12 8.34 5.15
CA PHE A 126 -1.28 8.70 4.95
C PHE A 126 -2.21 7.68 5.60
N THR A 127 -1.99 6.39 5.37
CA THR A 127 -2.79 5.30 5.93
C THR A 127 -2.71 5.26 7.46
N SER A 128 -1.58 5.63 8.06
CA SER A 128 -1.45 5.69 9.53
C SER A 128 -2.38 6.72 10.19
N TRP A 129 -2.80 7.76 9.48
CA TRP A 129 -3.72 8.77 10.00
C TRP A 129 -5.19 8.36 9.86
N TYR A 130 -5.50 7.35 9.05
CA TYR A 130 -6.86 6.96 8.69
C TYR A 130 -7.09 5.46 8.92
N PRO A 131 -7.37 5.07 10.18
CA PRO A 131 -7.70 3.70 10.57
C PRO A 131 -8.71 3.00 9.66
N GLU A 132 -9.74 3.70 9.20
CA GLU A 132 -10.78 3.15 8.34
C GLU A 132 -10.25 2.70 6.97
N LEU A 133 -9.30 3.46 6.40
CA LEU A 133 -8.66 3.11 5.14
C LEU A 133 -7.67 1.96 5.33
N LEU A 134 -6.98 1.93 6.47
CA LEU A 134 -6.04 0.87 6.79
C LEU A 134 -6.74 -0.49 6.91
N GLU A 135 -7.91 -0.59 7.56
CA GLU A 135 -8.66 -1.86 7.60
C GLU A 135 -9.03 -2.33 6.18
N THR A 136 -9.58 -1.42 5.36
CA THR A 136 -9.96 -1.73 3.97
C THR A 136 -8.77 -2.20 3.12
N GLN A 137 -7.59 -1.59 3.32
CA GLN A 137 -6.37 -1.99 2.63
C GLN A 137 -5.84 -3.35 3.11
N VAL A 138 -5.93 -3.64 4.40
CA VAL A 138 -5.52 -4.93 4.98
C VAL A 138 -6.41 -6.07 4.45
N GLU A 139 -7.72 -5.84 4.36
CA GLU A 139 -8.66 -6.80 3.75
C GLU A 139 -8.31 -7.05 2.28
N SER A 140 -8.15 -5.98 1.50
CA SER A 140 -7.76 -6.08 0.09
C SER A 140 -6.42 -6.80 -0.11
N PHE A 141 -5.46 -6.61 0.79
CA PHE A 141 -4.19 -7.32 0.76
C PHE A 141 -4.38 -8.82 1.03
N CYS A 142 -5.13 -9.18 2.06
CA CYS A 142 -5.33 -10.57 2.42
C CYS A 142 -6.13 -11.34 1.36
N ASP A 143 -7.05 -10.69 0.66
CA ASP A 143 -7.89 -11.32 -0.35
C ASP A 143 -7.15 -11.50 -1.69
N ASN A 144 -6.31 -10.53 -2.08
CA ASN A 144 -5.76 -10.48 -3.44
C ASN A 144 -4.26 -10.80 -3.55
N CYS A 145 -3.49 -10.75 -2.45
CA CYS A 145 -2.02 -10.69 -2.55
C CYS A 145 -1.28 -11.88 -1.95
N ILE A 146 -1.91 -12.69 -1.09
CA ILE A 146 -1.22 -13.80 -0.40
C ILE A 146 -0.67 -14.85 -1.39
N GLY A 147 -1.25 -14.97 -2.59
CA GLY A 147 -0.79 -15.89 -3.64
C GLY A 147 0.13 -15.29 -4.72
N SER A 148 0.36 -13.97 -4.74
CA SER A 148 0.94 -13.29 -5.91
C SER A 148 2.47 -13.10 -5.85
N GLY A 149 3.19 -13.88 -5.04
CA GLY A 149 4.63 -13.71 -4.87
C GLY A 149 5.03 -12.41 -4.16
N ILE A 150 4.15 -11.86 -3.31
CA ILE A 150 4.37 -10.59 -2.61
C ILE A 150 5.35 -10.67 -1.43
N LEU A 151 5.74 -11.89 -1.02
CA LEU A 151 6.59 -12.14 0.14
C LEU A 151 7.94 -11.41 0.09
N PRO A 152 8.73 -11.43 -1.01
CA PRO A 152 10.01 -10.74 -1.05
C PRO A 152 9.86 -9.22 -0.89
N ALA A 153 8.81 -8.63 -1.49
CA ALA A 153 8.52 -7.21 -1.35
C ALA A 153 8.10 -6.86 0.09
N LEU A 154 7.34 -7.75 0.75
CA LEU A 154 6.98 -7.60 2.14
C LEU A 154 8.20 -7.70 3.07
N GLU A 155 9.09 -8.67 2.84
CA GLU A 155 10.35 -8.82 3.60
C GLU A 155 11.23 -7.57 3.47
N GLN A 156 11.32 -7.01 2.26
CA GLN A 156 12.04 -5.75 2.03
C GLN A 156 11.42 -4.59 2.82
N LYS A 157 10.08 -4.50 2.87
CA LYS A 157 9.38 -3.49 3.68
C LYS A 157 9.62 -3.69 5.17
N ILE A 158 9.53 -4.91 5.68
CA ILE A 158 9.82 -5.23 7.08
C ILE A 158 11.25 -4.83 7.44
N SER A 159 12.21 -5.16 6.58
CA SER A 159 13.62 -4.77 6.77
C SER A 159 13.79 -3.25 6.81
N ALA A 160 13.01 -2.50 6.02
CA ALA A 160 13.00 -1.04 6.07
C ALA A 160 12.37 -0.48 7.34
N ILE A 161 11.33 -1.13 7.86
CA ILE A 161 10.68 -0.77 9.12
C ILE A 161 11.65 -0.96 10.29
N VAL A 162 12.32 -2.12 10.36
CA VAL A 162 13.31 -2.43 11.40
C VAL A 162 14.49 -1.45 11.36
N ALA A 163 14.89 -1.00 10.18
CA ALA A 163 15.91 0.05 10.01
C ALA A 163 15.44 1.46 10.40
N GLY A 164 14.21 1.63 10.92
CA GLY A 164 13.67 2.91 11.37
C GLY A 164 13.17 3.83 10.25
N ARG A 165 13.07 3.36 9.00
CA ARG A 165 12.62 4.19 7.86
C ARG A 165 11.11 4.43 7.82
N SER A 166 10.34 3.75 8.67
CA SER A 166 8.87 3.83 8.67
C SER A 166 8.34 3.76 10.10
N PRO A 167 8.38 4.88 10.86
CA PRO A 167 7.98 4.90 12.27
C PRO A 167 6.48 4.69 12.49
N HIS A 168 5.67 4.81 11.44
CA HIS A 168 4.21 4.67 11.48
C HIS A 168 3.70 3.29 11.02
N ALA A 169 4.60 2.32 10.84
CA ALA A 169 4.27 1.00 10.29
C ALA A 169 3.72 0.01 11.33
N ASP A 170 3.82 0.34 12.61
CA ASP A 170 3.37 -0.48 13.75
C ASP A 170 1.88 -0.82 13.65
N ALA A 171 1.03 0.17 13.37
CA ALA A 171 -0.42 -0.03 13.23
C ALA A 171 -0.74 -0.95 12.05
N ALA A 172 -0.04 -0.78 10.92
CA ALA A 172 -0.23 -1.60 9.74
C ALA A 172 0.20 -3.06 9.98
N LEU A 173 1.38 -3.27 10.57
CA LEU A 173 1.87 -4.61 10.92
C LEU A 173 0.92 -5.30 11.90
N THR A 174 0.52 -4.61 12.96
CA THR A 174 -0.37 -5.19 13.99
C THR A 174 -1.69 -5.66 13.39
N ARG A 175 -2.28 -4.89 12.47
CA ARG A 175 -3.52 -5.26 11.80
C ARG A 175 -3.34 -6.38 10.79
N LEU A 176 -2.25 -6.38 10.02
CA LEU A 176 -1.90 -7.50 9.14
C LEU A 176 -1.75 -8.81 9.91
N PHE A 177 -0.96 -8.80 11.00
CA PHE A 177 -0.78 -9.98 11.84
C PHE A 177 -2.10 -10.44 12.47
N ARG A 178 -2.93 -9.51 12.96
CA ARG A 178 -4.26 -9.85 13.49
C ARG A 178 -5.14 -10.48 12.42
N ALA A 179 -5.17 -9.91 11.21
CA ALA A 179 -5.96 -10.44 10.10
C ALA A 179 -5.51 -11.84 9.71
N TRP A 180 -4.20 -12.11 9.68
CA TRP A 180 -3.67 -13.44 9.41
C TRP A 180 -3.98 -14.46 10.50
N VAL A 181 -3.79 -14.10 11.77
CA VAL A 181 -4.10 -14.98 12.91
C VAL A 181 -5.60 -15.28 12.96
N GLY A 182 -6.44 -14.27 12.71
CA GLY A 182 -7.90 -14.44 12.67
C GLY A 182 -8.39 -15.28 11.48
N ARG A 183 -7.69 -15.24 10.35
CA ARG A 183 -8.00 -16.03 9.15
C ARG A 183 -7.34 -17.42 9.13
N ALA A 184 -6.42 -17.70 10.04
CA ALA A 184 -5.85 -19.04 10.18
C ALA A 184 -7.01 -20.02 10.43
N PRO A 185 -7.12 -21.12 9.67
CA PRO A 185 -8.09 -22.15 9.99
C PRO A 185 -7.77 -22.62 11.40
N THR A 186 -8.67 -22.30 12.35
CA THR A 186 -8.56 -22.85 13.69
C THR A 186 -8.38 -24.35 13.53
N PRO A 187 -7.43 -24.98 14.24
CA PRO A 187 -7.35 -26.43 14.21
C PRO A 187 -8.73 -26.91 14.63
N LYS A 188 -9.47 -27.53 13.70
CA LYS A 188 -10.77 -28.13 13.97
C LYS A 188 -10.55 -28.94 15.25
N ARG A 189 -11.20 -28.52 16.33
CA ARG A 189 -11.15 -29.21 17.62
C ARG A 189 -11.40 -30.66 17.26
N MET A 190 -10.36 -31.51 17.35
CA MET A 190 -10.54 -32.92 17.06
C MET A 190 -11.73 -33.35 17.92
N PRO A 191 -12.74 -34.04 17.35
CA PRO A 191 -13.80 -34.58 18.18
C PRO A 191 -13.10 -35.34 19.30
N ALA A 192 -13.46 -35.04 20.55
CA ALA A 192 -12.84 -35.64 21.71
C ALA A 192 -12.68 -37.15 21.45
N LEU A 193 -11.53 -37.73 21.79
CA LEU A 193 -11.26 -39.16 21.53
C LEU A 193 -12.39 -40.07 22.05
N SER A 194 -13.17 -39.60 23.03
CA SER A 194 -14.41 -40.23 23.50
C SER A 194 -15.46 -40.42 22.39
N ALA A 195 -15.70 -39.44 21.52
CA ALA A 195 -16.67 -39.53 20.43
C ALA A 195 -16.21 -40.45 19.29
N VAL A 196 -14.89 -40.52 19.04
CA VAL A 196 -14.32 -41.46 18.06
C VAL A 196 -14.33 -42.89 18.62
N LEU A 197 -14.09 -43.08 19.91
CA LEU A 197 -14.15 -44.41 20.54
C LEU A 197 -15.58 -44.95 20.69
N GLN A 198 -16.59 -44.07 20.78
CA GLN A 198 -18.00 -44.46 20.88
C GLN A 198 -18.63 -44.85 19.53
N SER A 199 -17.99 -44.55 18.40
CA SER A 199 -18.52 -44.84 17.06
C SER A 199 -17.92 -46.08 16.38
N ILE A 200 -17.06 -46.84 17.07
CA ILE A 200 -16.45 -48.06 16.53
C ILE A 200 -17.28 -49.29 16.95
N PRO A 201 -18.00 -49.98 16.04
CA PRO A 201 -18.69 -51.21 16.37
C PRO A 201 -17.66 -52.30 16.71
N GLY A 202 -17.91 -53.01 17.82
CA GLY A 202 -16.99 -53.96 18.44
C GLY A 202 -16.48 -55.05 17.49
N GLY A 203 -15.26 -54.89 17.01
CA GLY A 203 -14.53 -55.86 16.18
C GLY A 203 -13.28 -56.38 16.87
N THR A 204 -13.06 -57.69 16.79
CA THR A 204 -12.03 -58.46 17.49
C THR A 204 -10.58 -57.94 17.30
N SER A 205 -9.77 -58.13 18.35
CA SER A 205 -8.55 -57.38 18.68
C SER A 205 -7.46 -57.30 17.62
N ARG A 206 -7.43 -58.19 16.62
CA ARG A 206 -6.33 -58.29 15.64
C ARG A 206 -6.48 -57.34 14.44
N LYS A 207 -7.70 -57.01 14.00
CA LYS A 207 -7.94 -56.08 12.88
C LYS A 207 -7.84 -54.60 13.29
N ARG A 208 -7.96 -54.31 14.59
CA ARG A 208 -7.87 -52.95 15.15
C ARG A 208 -6.47 -52.34 14.99
N ASN A 209 -5.42 -53.14 15.18
CA ASN A 209 -4.05 -52.63 15.19
C ASN A 209 -3.52 -52.26 13.79
N THR A 210 -4.02 -52.95 12.75
CA THR A 210 -3.66 -52.65 11.36
C THR A 210 -4.38 -51.41 10.84
N GLU A 211 -5.64 -51.21 11.21
CA GLU A 211 -6.43 -50.08 10.67
C GLU A 211 -6.14 -48.76 11.38
N VAL A 212 -5.84 -48.81 12.69
CA VAL A 212 -5.30 -47.67 13.43
C VAL A 212 -3.92 -47.27 12.89
N LYS A 213 -3.04 -48.24 12.58
CA LYS A 213 -1.74 -47.94 11.94
C LYS A 213 -1.88 -47.29 10.58
N LYS A 214 -2.83 -47.75 9.74
CA LYS A 214 -3.08 -47.13 8.42
C LYS A 214 -3.63 -45.71 8.54
N HIS A 215 -4.57 -45.47 9.45
CA HIS A 215 -5.12 -44.13 9.68
C HIS A 215 -4.06 -43.17 10.25
N LEU A 216 -3.22 -43.64 11.17
CA LEU A 216 -2.12 -42.85 11.72
C LEU A 216 -1.08 -42.52 10.64
N HIS A 217 -0.75 -43.47 9.77
CA HIS A 217 0.17 -43.24 8.65
C HIS A 217 -0.39 -42.25 7.61
N LEU A 218 -1.70 -42.31 7.33
CA LEU A 218 -2.37 -41.37 6.42
C LEU A 218 -2.44 -39.94 7.00
N LEU A 219 -2.64 -39.83 8.33
CA LEU A 219 -2.61 -38.55 9.06
C LEU A 219 -1.21 -37.94 9.08
N VAL A 220 -0.18 -38.74 9.36
CA VAL A 220 1.22 -38.28 9.34
C VAL A 220 1.64 -37.86 7.93
N SER A 221 1.22 -38.60 6.89
CA SER A 221 1.52 -38.27 5.49
C SER A 221 0.79 -37.01 4.99
N ARG A 222 -0.47 -36.78 5.40
CA ARG A 222 -1.20 -35.53 5.11
C ARG A 222 -0.63 -34.32 5.87
N CYS A 223 -0.08 -34.52 7.07
CA CYS A 223 0.63 -33.47 7.79
C CYS A 223 1.99 -33.14 7.14
N ALA A 224 2.76 -34.14 6.69
CA ALA A 224 4.03 -33.93 5.99
C ALA A 224 3.84 -33.13 4.68
N ASN A 225 2.82 -33.45 3.88
CA ASN A 225 2.58 -32.77 2.59
C ASN A 225 2.10 -31.31 2.72
N ARG A 226 1.60 -30.89 3.89
CA ARG A 226 1.18 -29.50 4.13
C ARG A 226 2.28 -28.64 4.76
N MET A 227 3.40 -29.25 5.17
CA MET A 227 4.54 -28.59 5.80
C MET A 227 5.70 -28.33 4.82
N SER A 228 5.64 -28.90 3.60
CA SER A 228 6.63 -28.68 2.53
C SER A 228 6.51 -27.34 1.78
N ILE A 229 5.57 -26.46 2.17
CA ILE A 229 5.43 -25.12 1.56
C ILE A 229 6.15 -24.04 2.39
N PHE A 230 6.74 -24.40 3.55
CA PHE A 230 7.34 -23.42 4.47
C PHE A 230 8.67 -23.88 5.09
N LEU A 231 9.57 -24.46 4.28
CA LEU A 231 10.99 -24.51 4.61
C LEU A 231 11.82 -24.00 3.42
N PRO A 232 12.68 -22.98 3.59
CA PRO A 232 13.68 -22.66 2.58
C PRO A 232 14.69 -23.81 2.47
N PRO A 233 15.27 -24.06 1.28
CA PRO A 233 16.28 -25.09 1.11
C PRO A 233 17.52 -24.76 1.95
N PRO A 234 18.23 -25.77 2.49
CA PRO A 234 19.47 -25.55 3.21
C PRO A 234 20.53 -24.97 2.25
N PHE A 235 21.12 -23.84 2.65
CA PHE A 235 22.31 -23.30 2.01
C PHE A 235 23.40 -24.38 1.94
N PRO A 236 24.06 -24.59 0.79
CA PRO A 236 25.22 -25.47 0.74
C PRO A 236 26.39 -24.80 1.48
N VAL A 237 26.68 -25.31 2.66
CA VAL A 237 27.96 -25.08 3.36
C VAL A 237 28.87 -26.25 3.01
N GLY A 238 30.02 -25.95 2.40
CA GLY A 238 31.16 -26.86 2.41
C GLY A 238 32.00 -26.83 1.14
N GLY A 239 33.27 -26.43 1.27
CA GLY A 239 34.25 -26.71 0.22
C GLY A 239 35.53 -25.88 0.19
N TYR A 240 36.12 -25.50 1.34
CA TYR A 240 37.54 -25.18 1.35
C TYR A 240 38.33 -26.48 1.10
N ILE A 241 39.02 -26.56 -0.04
CA ILE A 241 40.20 -27.40 -0.22
C ILE A 241 41.21 -26.57 -1.02
N GLY A 242 42.36 -26.31 -0.40
CA GLY A 242 43.44 -25.51 -0.98
C GLY A 242 44.41 -26.34 -1.84
N SER A 243 45.03 -25.62 -2.78
CA SER A 243 46.27 -25.86 -3.54
C SER A 243 46.15 -24.95 -4.76
N GLY A 244 47.02 -24.01 -5.09
CA GLY A 244 48.38 -23.70 -4.74
C GLY A 244 48.86 -22.76 -5.86
N ASP A 245 49.91 -22.00 -5.59
CA ASP A 245 50.75 -21.29 -6.56
C ASP A 245 50.28 -19.92 -7.11
N GLY A 246 50.97 -18.87 -6.63
CA GLY A 246 51.91 -18.20 -7.53
C GLY A 246 51.59 -16.78 -8.01
N TYR A 247 52.31 -15.82 -7.41
CA TYR A 247 53.00 -14.69 -8.05
C TYR A 247 52.28 -13.36 -8.44
N LEU A 248 52.87 -12.26 -7.92
CA LEU A 248 53.13 -10.92 -8.51
C LEU A 248 51.92 -10.04 -8.90
N ALA A 249 51.87 -8.72 -8.71
CA ALA A 249 52.73 -7.64 -8.18
C ALA A 249 51.79 -6.44 -7.91
N VAL A 250 51.86 -5.71 -6.80
CA VAL A 250 52.56 -4.41 -6.63
C VAL A 250 52.75 -3.61 -7.92
N ALA A 251 51.84 -2.66 -8.17
CA ALA A 251 52.08 -1.25 -8.51
C ALA A 251 50.74 -0.50 -8.57
#